data_AF-A0A3N1A4J9-F1
#
_entry.id   AF-A0A3N1A4J9-F1
#
_cell.length_a   1.000
_cell.length_b   1.000
_cell.length_c   1.000
_cell.angle_alpha   90.00
_cell.angle_beta   90.00
_cell.angle_gamma   90.00
#
_symmetry.space_group_name_H-M   'P 1'
#
loop_
_entity.id
_entity.type
_entity.pdbx_description
1 polymer ?
#
loop_
_entity_poly.entity_id
_entity_poly.type
_entity_poly.pdbx_seq_one_letter_code
_entity_poly.pdbx_strand_id
1 'polypeptide(L)'
;MSEQAGTDETAHEPTDSSTPVSAPRQQRWTGRAPWLAFGIAATVLVVDQLTKMWAEATLTRGERTPLVGDALGIQLIYNPGAAFSFGENTTWIFTIAAAIGVGVTAWFAWRARSRAWATALGLVLGGAFTHLLDRLFREPSFGQGHVVDFIAYFDWFIGNVADIALFFGVVTFLTLELIGIRLRPEPADSSGPSEPSGPSAGGGADGGGVREGGAA
;
A
#
# COMPACT_ATOMS: atom_id res chain seq x y z
N MET A 1 -12.58 -55.49 65.89
CA MET A 1 -13.53 -54.35 65.83
C MET A 1 -12.71 -53.14 65.41
N SER A 2 -12.99 -52.70 64.19
CA SER A 2 -12.28 -51.66 63.45
C SER A 2 -13.13 -50.40 63.47
N GLU A 3 -12.52 -49.23 63.62
CA GLU A 3 -13.08 -47.98 63.07
C GLU A 3 -11.94 -46.99 62.85
N GLN A 4 -11.65 -46.76 61.56
CA GLN A 4 -10.72 -45.75 61.06
C GLN A 4 -11.50 -44.47 60.75
N ALA A 5 -10.89 -43.34 61.10
CA ALA A 5 -11.36 -42.00 60.79
C ALA A 5 -11.36 -41.75 59.27
N GLY A 6 -12.47 -41.20 58.76
CA GLY A 6 -12.58 -40.62 57.43
C GLY A 6 -13.02 -39.16 57.56
N THR A 7 -12.17 -38.24 57.12
CA THR A 7 -12.55 -36.88 56.73
C THR A 7 -12.39 -36.82 55.23
N ASP A 8 -13.50 -36.78 54.50
CA ASP A 8 -13.51 -36.64 53.06
C ASP A 8 -13.76 -35.19 52.66
N GLU A 9 -12.97 -34.79 51.68
CA GLU A 9 -12.78 -33.46 51.13
C GLU A 9 -13.71 -33.26 49.93
N THR A 10 -13.79 -32.02 49.45
CA THR A 10 -14.21 -31.58 48.09
C THR A 10 -15.70 -31.32 47.81
N ALA A 11 -15.99 -30.08 47.42
CA ALA A 11 -16.24 -29.75 46.02
C ALA A 11 -16.47 -28.24 45.86
N HIS A 12 -15.51 -27.54 45.26
CA HIS A 12 -15.74 -26.24 44.65
C HIS A 12 -15.62 -26.45 43.15
N GLU A 13 -16.76 -26.44 42.44
CA GLU A 13 -16.78 -26.43 40.97
C GLU A 13 -16.29 -25.06 40.46
N PRO A 14 -15.30 -25.00 39.56
CA PRO A 14 -15.12 -23.85 38.71
C PRO A 14 -15.94 -24.06 37.43
N THR A 15 -16.98 -23.25 37.25
CA THR A 15 -17.67 -23.07 35.97
C THR A 15 -16.71 -22.50 34.92
N ASP A 16 -16.27 -23.32 33.98
CA ASP A 16 -15.51 -22.91 32.80
C ASP A 16 -16.47 -22.35 31.74
N SER A 17 -16.57 -21.01 31.69
CA SER A 17 -17.30 -20.29 30.64
C SER A 17 -16.31 -19.75 29.60
N SER A 18 -15.67 -20.63 28.85
CA SER A 18 -14.87 -20.26 27.68
C SER A 18 -15.77 -20.05 26.47
N THR A 19 -16.17 -18.78 26.24
CA THR A 19 -16.77 -18.37 24.97
C THR A 19 -15.69 -18.46 23.88
N PRO A 20 -15.89 -19.16 22.75
CA PRO A 20 -14.85 -19.25 21.74
C PRO A 20 -14.67 -17.87 21.11
N VAL A 21 -13.51 -17.26 21.37
CA VAL A 21 -13.04 -16.06 20.68
C VAL A 21 -13.03 -16.38 19.19
N SER A 22 -13.94 -15.76 18.44
CA SER A 22 -14.04 -15.91 16.98
C SER A 22 -12.70 -15.53 16.35
N ALA A 23 -11.98 -16.53 15.85
CA ALA A 23 -10.67 -16.38 15.24
C ALA A 23 -10.70 -15.33 14.12
N PRO A 24 -9.67 -14.48 13.99
CA PRO A 24 -9.61 -13.48 12.93
C PRO A 24 -9.70 -14.17 11.57
N ARG A 25 -10.66 -13.71 10.76
CA ARG A 25 -11.00 -14.24 9.43
C ARG A 25 -9.72 -14.28 8.58
N GLN A 26 -9.11 -15.46 8.43
CA GLN A 26 -7.83 -15.63 7.73
C GLN A 26 -7.94 -15.04 6.32
N GLN A 27 -7.23 -13.94 6.09
CA GLN A 27 -7.27 -13.21 4.83
C GLN A 27 -6.62 -14.11 3.76
N ARG A 28 -7.45 -14.73 2.89
CA ARG A 28 -6.99 -15.69 1.87
C ARG A 28 -5.88 -15.05 1.04
N TRP A 29 -4.70 -15.65 1.10
CA TRP A 29 -3.49 -15.24 0.43
C TRP A 29 -3.71 -15.39 -1.08
N THR A 30 -3.92 -14.29 -1.80
CA THR A 30 -4.15 -14.37 -3.24
C THR A 30 -2.85 -14.14 -3.99
N GLY A 31 -2.29 -15.19 -4.61
CA GLY A 31 -1.27 -15.05 -5.67
C GLY A 31 -1.74 -14.24 -6.89
N ARG A 32 -2.99 -13.77 -6.87
CA ARG A 32 -3.65 -12.94 -7.89
C ARG A 32 -3.52 -11.44 -7.64
N ALA A 33 -3.00 -11.01 -6.49
CA ALA A 33 -2.93 -9.58 -6.13
C ALA A 33 -2.09 -8.73 -7.11
N PRO A 34 -0.89 -9.17 -7.57
CA PRO A 34 -0.15 -8.43 -8.59
C PRO A 34 -0.94 -8.28 -9.89
N TRP A 35 -1.55 -9.37 -10.37
CA TRP A 35 -2.38 -9.35 -11.59
C TRP A 35 -3.59 -8.42 -11.48
N LEU A 36 -4.19 -8.31 -10.28
CA LEU A 36 -5.22 -7.32 -10.02
C LEU A 36 -4.67 -5.90 -10.16
N ALA A 37 -3.50 -5.60 -9.58
CA ALA A 37 -2.88 -4.28 -9.69
C ALA A 37 -2.58 -3.91 -11.15
N PHE A 38 -1.96 -4.80 -11.91
CA PHE A 38 -1.67 -4.56 -13.33
C PHE A 38 -2.94 -4.50 -14.19
N GLY A 39 -3.97 -5.28 -13.88
CA GLY A 39 -5.27 -5.21 -14.54
C GLY A 39 -5.97 -3.86 -14.31
N ILE A 40 -5.93 -3.35 -13.07
CA ILE A 40 -6.43 -2.01 -12.74
C ILE A 40 -5.61 -0.95 -13.48
N ALA A 41 -4.28 -1.04 -13.44
CA ALA A 41 -3.40 -0.08 -14.12
C ALA A 41 -3.67 -0.03 -15.64
N ALA A 42 -3.82 -1.20 -16.28
CA ALA A 42 -4.16 -1.30 -17.69
C ALA A 42 -5.55 -0.71 -17.99
N THR A 43 -6.52 -0.91 -17.11
CA THR A 43 -7.87 -0.34 -17.26
C THR A 43 -7.82 1.19 -17.18
N VAL A 44 -7.15 1.74 -16.17
CA VAL A 44 -6.97 3.19 -16.01
C VAL A 44 -6.29 3.78 -17.25
N LEU A 45 -5.22 3.14 -17.72
CA LEU A 45 -4.49 3.56 -18.92
C LEU A 45 -5.39 3.62 -20.16
N VAL A 46 -6.16 2.56 -20.41
CA VAL A 46 -7.04 2.51 -21.59
C VAL A 46 -8.11 3.60 -21.49
N VAL A 47 -8.77 3.72 -20.33
CA VAL A 47 -9.83 4.72 -20.14
C VAL A 47 -9.27 6.14 -20.28
N ASP A 48 -8.15 6.44 -19.62
CA ASP A 48 -7.53 7.77 -19.68
C ASP A 48 -7.12 8.13 -21.11
N GLN A 49 -6.38 7.26 -21.80
CA GLN A 49 -5.97 7.53 -23.19
C GLN A 49 -7.16 7.69 -24.14
N LEU A 50 -8.20 6.87 -24.01
CA LEU A 50 -9.41 7.01 -24.85
C LEU A 50 -10.13 8.34 -24.58
N THR A 51 -10.24 8.74 -23.31
CA THR A 51 -10.88 10.02 -22.97
C THR A 51 -10.06 11.22 -23.40
N LYS A 52 -8.73 11.16 -23.36
CA LYS A 52 -7.84 12.19 -23.93
C LYS A 52 -8.00 12.29 -25.45
N MET A 53 -8.01 11.15 -26.14
CA MET A 53 -8.25 11.12 -27.60
C MET A 53 -9.61 11.74 -27.95
N TRP A 54 -10.65 11.44 -27.18
CA TRP A 54 -11.97 12.06 -27.35
C TRP A 54 -11.91 13.58 -27.14
N ALA A 55 -11.25 14.03 -26.07
CA ALA A 55 -11.14 15.46 -25.74
C ALA A 55 -10.42 16.23 -26.87
N GLU A 56 -9.30 15.70 -27.37
CA GLU A 56 -8.54 16.30 -28.47
C GLU A 56 -9.33 16.34 -29.78
N ALA A 57 -10.17 15.34 -30.04
CA ALA A 57 -10.98 15.27 -31.25
C ALA A 57 -12.22 16.17 -31.22
N THR A 58 -12.71 16.56 -30.03
CA THR A 58 -14.03 17.17 -29.87
C THR A 58 -13.99 18.58 -29.30
N LEU A 59 -13.00 18.89 -28.45
CA LEU A 59 -12.95 20.16 -27.72
C LEU A 59 -12.05 21.18 -28.41
N THR A 60 -12.45 22.45 -28.31
CA THR A 60 -11.61 23.57 -28.73
C THR A 60 -10.71 23.99 -27.57
N ARG A 61 -9.41 24.11 -27.85
CA ARG A 61 -8.40 24.43 -26.82
C ARG A 61 -8.73 25.75 -26.11
N GLY A 62 -8.73 25.73 -24.78
CA GLY A 62 -8.97 26.89 -23.92
C GLY A 62 -10.44 27.28 -23.74
N GLU A 63 -11.37 26.73 -24.52
CA GLU A 63 -12.80 27.00 -24.38
C GLU A 63 -13.44 26.12 -23.30
N ARG A 64 -14.08 26.73 -22.31
CA ARG A 64 -14.76 26.03 -21.21
C ARG A 64 -16.24 25.83 -21.54
N THR A 65 -16.68 24.57 -21.55
CA THR A 65 -18.11 24.21 -21.59
C THR A 65 -18.56 23.76 -20.19
N PRO A 66 -19.47 24.48 -19.51
CA PRO A 66 -19.95 24.09 -18.19
C PRO A 66 -20.83 22.85 -18.26
N LEU A 67 -20.66 21.93 -17.30
CA LEU A 67 -21.49 20.74 -17.12
C LEU A 67 -22.39 20.86 -15.89
N VAL A 68 -21.86 21.39 -14.78
CA VAL A 68 -22.59 21.60 -13.53
C VAL A 68 -22.23 22.98 -12.97
N GLY A 69 -22.92 24.00 -13.47
CA GLY A 69 -22.64 25.40 -13.13
C GLY A 69 -21.15 25.72 -13.23
N ASP A 70 -20.63 26.42 -12.23
CA ASP A 70 -19.20 26.72 -12.14
C ASP A 70 -18.38 25.56 -11.55
N ALA A 71 -19.00 24.53 -10.97
CA ALA A 71 -18.28 23.49 -10.23
C ALA A 71 -17.61 22.45 -11.13
N LEU A 72 -18.21 22.10 -12.28
CA LEU A 72 -17.69 21.10 -13.20
C LEU A 72 -17.90 21.53 -14.65
N GLY A 73 -16.87 21.38 -15.48
CA GLY A 73 -16.93 21.62 -16.91
C GLY A 73 -15.94 20.76 -17.69
N ILE A 74 -15.93 20.95 -19.00
CA ILE A 74 -14.90 20.41 -19.90
C ILE A 74 -14.15 21.56 -20.57
N GLN A 75 -12.82 21.51 -20.55
CA GLN A 75 -11.95 22.54 -21.12
C GLN A 75 -10.60 21.92 -21.48
N LEU A 76 -10.27 21.84 -22.77
CA LEU A 76 -9.03 21.24 -23.22
C LEU A 76 -7.84 22.16 -22.99
N ILE A 77 -6.85 21.68 -22.23
CA ILE A 77 -5.53 22.29 -22.08
C ILE A 77 -4.42 21.25 -22.27
N TYR A 78 -3.25 21.72 -22.70
CA TYR A 78 -2.03 20.93 -22.75
C TYR A 78 -1.11 21.41 -21.65
N ASN A 79 -0.91 20.59 -20.64
CA ASN A 79 -0.21 20.94 -19.41
C ASN A 79 1.27 20.54 -19.48
N PRO A 80 2.20 21.50 -19.61
CA PRO A 80 3.63 21.21 -19.56
C PRO A 80 4.12 20.84 -18.14
N GLY A 81 3.33 21.12 -17.10
CA GLY A 81 3.77 21.13 -15.69
C GLY A 81 4.03 22.55 -15.16
N ALA A 82 3.37 23.57 -15.74
CA ALA A 82 3.61 25.00 -15.48
C ALA A 82 3.28 25.48 -14.06
N ALA A 83 2.67 24.65 -13.20
CA ALA A 83 2.39 24.99 -11.81
C ALA A 83 3.64 25.39 -11.00
N PHE A 84 4.84 25.03 -11.49
CA PHE A 84 6.10 25.34 -10.84
C PHE A 84 6.89 26.51 -11.47
N SER A 85 6.35 27.23 -12.47
CA SER A 85 7.03 28.32 -13.18
C SER A 85 8.42 27.98 -13.74
N PHE A 86 8.79 26.70 -13.81
CA PHE A 86 9.94 26.28 -14.58
C PHE A 86 9.52 26.39 -16.05
N GLY A 87 10.16 27.27 -16.82
CA GLY A 87 9.82 27.51 -18.22
C GLY A 87 9.77 26.23 -19.07
N GLU A 88 9.30 26.35 -20.31
CA GLU A 88 9.07 25.23 -21.26
C GLU A 88 10.26 24.24 -21.39
N ASN A 89 11.49 24.66 -21.07
CA ASN A 89 12.71 23.83 -21.11
C ASN A 89 12.89 22.85 -19.93
N THR A 90 11.96 22.78 -18.98
CA THR A 90 12.12 21.96 -17.75
C THR A 90 11.11 20.81 -17.65
N THR A 91 10.28 20.59 -18.69
CA THR A 91 9.25 19.54 -18.69
C THR A 91 9.83 18.12 -18.51
N TRP A 92 11.07 17.91 -18.95
CA TRP A 92 11.80 16.64 -18.81
C TRP A 92 11.98 16.17 -17.36
N ILE A 93 12.02 17.09 -16.38
CA ILE A 93 12.13 16.73 -14.96
C ILE A 93 10.92 15.92 -14.52
N PHE A 94 9.72 16.34 -14.95
CA PHE A 94 8.49 15.64 -14.64
C PHE A 94 8.45 14.27 -15.32
N THR A 95 9.02 14.12 -16.51
CA THR A 95 9.17 12.83 -17.19
C THR A 95 10.03 11.88 -16.38
N ILE A 96 11.19 12.35 -15.88
CA ILE A 96 12.07 11.54 -15.03
C ILE A 96 11.35 11.16 -13.72
N ALA A 97 10.70 12.13 -13.06
CA ALA A 97 9.96 11.88 -11.84
C ALA A 97 8.84 10.85 -12.05
N ALA A 98 8.08 10.97 -13.15
CA ALA A 98 7.04 10.02 -13.52
C ALA A 98 7.63 8.62 -13.82
N ALA A 99 8.76 8.55 -14.53
CA ALA A 99 9.43 7.28 -14.83
C ALA A 99 9.90 6.56 -13.56
N ILE A 100 10.50 7.29 -12.61
CA ILE A 100 10.90 6.76 -11.31
C ILE A 100 9.66 6.31 -10.53
N GLY A 101 8.62 7.14 -10.45
CA GLY A 101 7.37 6.83 -9.76
C GLY A 101 6.69 5.58 -10.31
N VAL A 102 6.64 5.42 -11.63
CA VAL A 102 6.14 4.22 -12.31
C VAL A 102 6.98 3.00 -11.95
N GLY A 103 8.32 3.09 -12.03
CA GLY A 103 9.20 1.97 -11.72
C GLY A 103 9.07 1.49 -10.27
N VAL A 104 9.08 2.44 -9.32
CA VAL A 104 8.90 2.16 -7.89
C VAL A 104 7.52 1.57 -7.61
N THR A 105 6.46 2.16 -8.15
CA THR A 105 5.09 1.68 -7.93
C THR A 105 4.88 0.30 -8.54
N ALA A 106 5.42 0.04 -9.75
CA ALA A 106 5.37 -1.29 -10.38
C ALA A 106 6.10 -2.34 -9.54
N TRP A 107 7.26 -2.00 -8.97
CA TRP A 107 8.01 -2.89 -8.09
C TRP A 107 7.22 -3.27 -6.82
N PHE A 108 6.54 -2.29 -6.21
CA PHE A 108 5.65 -2.54 -5.07
C PHE A 108 4.38 -3.30 -5.47
N ALA A 109 3.77 -2.97 -6.61
CA ALA A 109 2.59 -3.65 -7.14
C ALA A 109 2.87 -5.14 -7.39
N TRP A 110 4.05 -5.48 -7.91
CA TRP A 110 4.50 -6.85 -8.08
C TRP A 110 4.66 -7.62 -6.75
N ARG A 111 5.00 -6.90 -5.68
CA ARG A 111 5.21 -7.46 -4.33
C ARG A 111 3.94 -7.51 -3.49
N ALA A 112 2.89 -6.78 -3.88
CA ALA A 112 1.63 -6.69 -3.13
C ALA A 112 0.97 -8.07 -2.97
N ARG A 113 0.54 -8.38 -1.75
CA ARG A 113 -0.18 -9.62 -1.43
C ARG A 113 -1.60 -9.40 -0.90
N SER A 114 -1.92 -8.16 -0.54
CA SER A 114 -3.28 -7.72 -0.20
C SER A 114 -3.99 -7.18 -1.43
N ARG A 115 -5.27 -7.51 -1.58
CA ARG A 115 -6.14 -6.95 -2.64
C ARG A 115 -6.29 -5.45 -2.50
N ALA A 116 -6.38 -4.93 -1.28
CA ALA A 116 -6.55 -3.50 -1.06
C ALA A 116 -5.30 -2.72 -1.48
N TRP A 117 -4.12 -3.25 -1.13
CA TRP A 117 -2.84 -2.72 -1.59
C TRP A 117 -2.66 -2.83 -3.11
N ALA A 118 -3.09 -3.95 -3.71
CA ALA A 118 -3.09 -4.10 -5.16
C ALA A 118 -4.01 -3.08 -5.85
N THR A 119 -5.17 -2.76 -5.27
CA THR A 119 -6.07 -1.71 -5.77
C THR A 119 -5.40 -0.34 -5.69
N ALA A 120 -4.86 0.04 -4.53
CA ALA A 120 -4.19 1.32 -4.34
C ALA A 120 -3.02 1.49 -5.32
N LEU A 121 -2.12 0.50 -5.37
CA LEU A 121 -0.94 0.53 -6.24
C LEU A 121 -1.30 0.43 -7.72
N GLY A 122 -2.35 -0.31 -8.08
CA GLY A 122 -2.84 -0.39 -9.47
C GLY A 122 -3.39 0.95 -9.97
N LEU A 123 -4.15 1.66 -9.13
CA LEU A 123 -4.65 3.01 -9.44
C LEU A 123 -3.50 4.00 -9.62
N VAL A 124 -2.55 4.03 -8.67
CA VAL A 124 -1.38 4.91 -8.74
C VAL A 124 -0.51 4.58 -9.96
N LEU A 125 -0.24 3.29 -10.20
CA LEU A 125 0.56 2.85 -11.34
C LEU A 125 -0.09 3.22 -12.67
N GLY A 126 -1.39 2.98 -12.82
CA GLY A 126 -2.13 3.32 -14.04
C GLY A 126 -2.11 4.82 -14.31
N GLY A 127 -2.44 5.64 -13.30
CA GLY A 127 -2.45 7.09 -13.43
C GLY A 127 -1.06 7.68 -13.71
N ALA A 128 -0.03 7.21 -13.00
CA ALA A 128 1.35 7.66 -13.25
C ALA A 128 1.88 7.23 -14.62
N PHE A 129 1.55 6.00 -15.07
CA PHE A 129 2.05 5.48 -16.35
C PHE A 129 1.42 6.21 -17.54
N THR A 130 0.12 6.50 -17.50
CA THR A 130 -0.56 7.21 -18.60
C THR A 130 -0.07 8.68 -18.70
N HIS A 131 0.22 9.33 -17.56
CA HIS A 131 0.95 10.62 -17.56
C HIS A 131 2.37 10.50 -18.14
N LEU A 132 3.10 9.42 -17.80
CA LEU A 132 4.42 9.18 -18.37
C LEU A 132 4.35 8.98 -19.90
N LEU A 133 3.34 8.28 -20.41
CA LEU A 133 3.14 8.12 -21.85
C LEU A 133 2.94 9.46 -22.55
N ASP A 134 2.08 10.32 -22.02
CA ASP A 134 1.88 11.67 -22.57
C ASP A 134 3.20 12.42 -22.65
N ARG A 135 3.98 12.41 -21.56
CA ARG A 135 5.27 13.10 -21.49
C ARG A 135 6.33 12.51 -22.41
N LEU A 136 6.31 11.21 -22.65
CA LEU A 136 7.26 10.55 -23.54
C LEU A 136 6.93 10.77 -25.01
N PHE A 137 5.66 10.80 -25.40
CA PHE A 137 5.27 10.64 -26.81
C PHE A 137 4.49 11.80 -27.41
N ARG A 138 3.94 12.71 -26.61
CA ARG A 138 3.23 13.89 -27.13
C ARG A 138 4.18 15.03 -27.45
N GLU A 139 3.69 15.99 -28.22
CA GLU A 139 4.39 17.23 -28.54
C GLU A 139 4.84 17.98 -27.27
N PRO A 140 6.00 18.69 -27.30
CA PRO A 140 6.78 19.05 -28.49
C PRO A 140 7.83 18.01 -28.94
N SER A 141 8.32 17.14 -28.05
CA SER A 141 9.35 16.15 -28.38
C SER A 141 9.41 15.02 -27.34
N PHE A 142 10.18 13.97 -27.64
CA PHE A 142 10.30 12.81 -26.76
C PHE A 142 10.78 13.20 -25.36
N GLY A 143 10.00 12.84 -24.35
CA GLY A 143 10.28 13.12 -22.95
C GLY A 143 10.04 14.57 -22.53
N GLN A 144 9.47 15.41 -23.39
CA GLN A 144 9.09 16.79 -23.09
C GLN A 144 7.59 17.04 -23.26
N GLY A 145 6.82 15.99 -23.56
CA GLY A 145 5.43 16.05 -23.93
C GLY A 145 4.53 16.68 -22.87
N HIS A 146 3.46 17.31 -23.32
CA HIS A 146 2.43 17.88 -22.45
C HIS A 146 1.37 16.83 -22.10
N VAL A 147 0.89 16.87 -20.86
CA VAL A 147 -0.25 16.06 -20.42
C VAL A 147 -1.54 16.69 -20.94
N VAL A 148 -2.46 15.88 -21.45
CA VAL A 148 -3.77 16.36 -21.90
C VAL A 148 -4.72 16.41 -20.70
N ASP A 149 -5.17 17.61 -20.36
CA ASP A 149 -6.16 17.83 -19.31
C ASP A 149 -7.43 18.42 -19.93
N PHE A 150 -8.59 17.96 -19.45
CA PHE A 150 -9.87 18.33 -20.05
C PHE A 150 -11.05 18.39 -19.08
N ILE A 151 -10.91 17.90 -17.85
CA ILE A 151 -11.95 17.92 -16.81
C ILE A 151 -11.70 19.13 -15.92
N ALA A 152 -12.53 20.17 -16.05
CA ALA A 152 -12.39 21.40 -15.29
C ALA A 152 -13.18 21.33 -13.98
N TYR A 153 -12.47 21.37 -12.86
CA TYR A 153 -13.00 21.41 -11.50
C TYR A 153 -12.94 22.84 -10.98
N PHE A 154 -14.11 23.46 -10.82
CA PHE A 154 -14.20 24.89 -10.52
C PHE A 154 -13.36 25.72 -11.52
N ASP A 155 -12.80 26.85 -11.10
CA ASP A 155 -11.95 27.71 -11.94
C ASP A 155 -10.44 27.59 -11.64
N TRP A 156 -10.01 26.60 -10.85
CA TRP A 156 -8.63 26.51 -10.32
C TRP A 156 -7.90 25.22 -10.68
N PHE A 157 -8.58 24.17 -11.13
CA PHE A 157 -7.94 22.91 -11.49
C PHE A 157 -8.57 22.29 -12.73
N ILE A 158 -7.74 21.92 -13.70
CA ILE A 158 -8.15 21.14 -14.88
C ILE A 158 -7.27 19.89 -14.87
N GLY A 159 -7.91 18.72 -14.90
CA GLY A 159 -7.22 17.43 -14.88
C GLY A 159 -7.79 16.45 -15.89
N ASN A 160 -7.47 15.19 -15.71
CA ASN A 160 -7.93 14.07 -16.52
C ASN A 160 -8.29 12.85 -15.67
N VAL A 161 -8.59 11.72 -16.33
CA VAL A 161 -8.96 10.48 -15.62
C VAL A 161 -7.79 9.92 -14.83
N ALA A 162 -6.55 10.11 -15.30
CA ALA A 162 -5.36 9.73 -14.55
C ALA A 162 -5.25 10.44 -13.19
N ASP A 163 -5.60 11.74 -13.12
CA ASP A 163 -5.60 12.51 -11.86
C ASP A 163 -6.63 11.97 -10.87
N ILE A 164 -7.81 11.57 -11.36
CA ILE A 164 -8.84 10.91 -10.54
C ILE A 164 -8.30 9.59 -9.99
N ALA A 165 -7.67 8.77 -10.83
CA ALA A 165 -7.08 7.51 -10.41
C ALA A 165 -5.95 7.71 -9.39
N LEU A 166 -5.06 8.69 -9.60
CA LEU A 166 -4.01 9.06 -8.65
C LEU A 166 -4.61 9.50 -7.31
N PHE A 167 -5.61 10.37 -7.31
CA PHE A 167 -6.26 10.84 -6.10
C PHE A 167 -6.82 9.68 -5.27
N PHE A 168 -7.65 8.82 -5.87
CA PHE A 168 -8.23 7.68 -5.16
C PHE A 168 -7.18 6.62 -4.78
N GLY A 169 -6.16 6.42 -5.62
CA GLY A 169 -5.04 5.53 -5.33
C GLY A 169 -4.26 5.97 -4.09
N VAL A 170 -3.91 7.26 -4.01
CA VAL A 170 -3.21 7.85 -2.86
C VAL A 170 -4.09 7.86 -1.62
N VAL A 171 -5.37 8.27 -1.73
CA VAL A 171 -6.31 8.21 -0.59
C VAL A 171 -6.43 6.79 -0.05
N THR A 172 -6.53 5.79 -0.92
CA THR A 172 -6.59 4.38 -0.51
C THR A 172 -5.29 3.96 0.15
N PHE A 173 -4.13 4.27 -0.45
CA PHE A 173 -2.81 3.99 0.13
C PHE A 173 -2.69 4.55 1.55
N LEU A 174 -2.98 5.85 1.73
CA LEU A 174 -2.88 6.53 3.01
C LEU A 174 -3.85 5.93 4.04
N THR A 175 -5.07 5.60 3.60
CA THR A 175 -6.05 4.94 4.48
C THR A 175 -5.53 3.60 4.96
N LEU A 176 -4.91 2.79 4.09
CA LEU A 176 -4.34 1.49 4.45
C LEU A 176 -3.19 1.60 5.45
N GLU A 177 -2.32 2.59 5.27
CA GLU A 177 -1.24 2.89 6.21
C GLU A 177 -1.78 3.33 7.58
N LEU A 178 -2.76 4.24 7.60
CA LEU A 178 -3.36 4.75 8.84
C LEU A 178 -4.06 3.64 9.66
N ILE A 179 -4.68 2.67 9.00
CA ILE A 179 -5.33 1.53 9.67
C ILE A 179 -4.40 0.33 9.87
N GLY A 180 -3.10 0.45 9.52
CA GLY A 180 -2.09 -0.57 9.78
C GLY A 180 -2.21 -1.84 8.94
N ILE A 181 -2.88 -1.81 7.79
CA ILE A 181 -2.95 -2.97 6.89
C ILE A 181 -1.60 -3.13 6.20
N ARG A 182 -0.94 -4.28 6.43
CA ARG A 182 0.38 -4.55 5.85
C ARG A 182 0.31 -4.84 4.34
N LEU A 183 1.30 -4.34 3.60
CA LEU A 183 1.50 -4.63 2.16
C LEU A 183 1.73 -6.14 1.90
N ARG A 184 2.47 -6.78 2.81
CA ARG A 184 2.66 -8.22 2.89
C ARG A 184 2.28 -8.68 4.32
N PRO A 185 1.21 -9.49 4.47
CA PRO A 185 0.94 -10.15 5.74
C PRO A 185 2.09 -11.10 6.13
N GLU A 186 2.49 -11.09 7.40
CA GLU A 186 3.45 -12.03 7.97
C GLU A 186 2.87 -13.47 7.91
N PRO A 187 3.66 -14.52 7.61
CA PRO A 187 3.21 -15.90 7.77
C PRO A 187 2.82 -16.16 9.23
N ALA A 188 1.71 -16.87 9.46
CA ALA A 188 1.15 -17.11 10.79
C ALA A 188 2.05 -17.93 11.75
N ASP A 189 3.21 -18.41 11.30
CA ASP A 189 4.12 -19.29 12.05
C ASP A 189 5.33 -18.59 12.68
N SER A 190 5.53 -17.27 12.51
CA SER A 190 6.72 -16.59 13.07
C SER A 190 6.59 -16.14 14.53
N SER A 191 5.44 -16.35 15.17
CA SER A 191 5.23 -16.11 16.60
C SER A 191 5.14 -17.41 17.39
N GLY A 192 6.22 -18.20 17.36
CA GLY A 192 6.48 -19.18 18.41
C GLY A 192 6.82 -18.45 19.71
N PRO A 193 6.44 -18.96 20.90
CA PRO A 193 6.81 -18.34 22.17
C PRO A 193 8.34 -18.24 22.24
N SER A 194 8.88 -17.03 22.34
CA SER A 194 10.25 -16.82 22.76
C SER A 194 10.43 -17.52 24.11
N GLU A 195 11.15 -18.64 24.12
CA GLU A 195 11.54 -19.32 25.35
C GLU A 195 12.22 -18.31 26.28
N PRO A 196 11.80 -18.21 27.54
CA PRO A 196 12.48 -17.35 28.49
C PRO A 196 13.86 -17.94 28.75
N SER A 197 14.90 -17.18 28.40
CA SER A 197 16.28 -17.41 28.84
C SER A 197 16.27 -17.57 30.36
N GLY A 198 16.51 -18.81 30.82
CA GLY A 198 16.48 -19.16 32.24
C GLY A 198 17.49 -18.35 33.07
N PRO A 199 17.22 -18.16 34.37
CA PRO A 199 18.06 -17.35 35.23
C PRO A 199 19.41 -18.05 35.48
N SER A 200 20.50 -17.34 35.17
CA SER A 200 21.81 -17.63 35.75
C SER A 200 21.74 -17.27 37.24
N ALA A 201 21.48 -18.26 38.08
CA ALA A 201 21.60 -18.18 39.53
C ALA A 201 22.76 -19.08 39.97
N GLY A 202 23.81 -18.45 40.48
CA GLY A 202 24.93 -19.12 41.13
C GLY A 202 24.60 -19.61 42.54
N GLY A 203 25.54 -20.40 43.07
CA GLY A 203 25.59 -20.91 44.45
C GLY A 203 25.71 -22.43 44.44
N GLY A 204 26.64 -23.08 45.15
CA GLY A 204 27.54 -22.67 46.20
C GLY A 204 28.40 -23.87 46.62
N ALA A 205 29.35 -23.59 47.51
CA ALA A 205 30.42 -24.47 47.96
C ALA A 205 29.97 -25.74 48.73
N ASP A 206 30.79 -26.79 48.62
CA ASP A 206 31.02 -27.87 49.59
C ASP A 206 32.44 -28.40 49.30
N GLY A 207 33.43 -28.55 50.19
CA GLY A 207 33.40 -28.73 51.64
C GLY A 207 33.92 -30.13 52.00
N GLY A 208 35.24 -30.36 52.02
CA GLY A 208 35.78 -31.60 52.60
C GLY A 208 37.20 -31.97 52.18
N GLY A 209 38.18 -31.74 53.06
CA GLY A 209 39.55 -32.22 52.90
C GLY A 209 39.76 -33.59 53.55
N VAL A 210 40.68 -34.40 53.00
CA VAL A 210 41.46 -35.42 53.72
C VAL A 210 42.87 -35.48 53.11
N ARG A 211 43.83 -35.74 54.00
CA ARG A 211 45.29 -35.69 53.91
C ARG A 211 45.91 -36.89 53.19
N GLU A 212 47.16 -36.75 52.74
CA GLU A 212 48.37 -37.55 53.07
C GLU A 212 49.44 -37.30 51.97
N GLY A 213 50.61 -36.75 52.30
CA GLY A 213 51.87 -37.50 52.52
C GLY A 213 52.59 -37.72 51.17
N GLY A 214 53.84 -37.40 50.90
CA GLY A 214 55.05 -37.06 51.65
C GLY A 214 56.25 -37.42 50.75
N ALA A 215 57.39 -36.74 50.92
CA ALA A 215 58.73 -37.06 50.38
C ALA A 215 58.90 -37.00 48.84
N ALA A 216 59.99 -36.50 48.25
CA ALA A 216 61.29 -36.02 48.71
C ALA A 216 61.81 -34.98 47.71
#